data_AF-A0A7X2MRP5-F1
#
_entry.id   AF-A0A7X2MRP5-F1
#
_cell.length_a   1.000
_cell.length_b   1.000
_cell.length_c   1.000
_cell.angle_alpha   90.00
_cell.angle_beta   90.00
_cell.angle_gamma   90.00
#
_symmetry.space_group_name_H-M   'P 1'
#
loop_
_entity.id
_entity.type
_entity.pdbx_description
1 polymer ?
#
loop_
_entity_poly.entity_id
_entity_poly.type
_entity_poly.pdbx_seq_one_letter_code
_entity_poly.pdbx_strand_id
1 'polypeptide(L)'
;YTVSVSGRGRLEPGAQGLRYARQFYPTFKSRRKNLTLNLGLSPFFNGPEAMGGWAFDRESPFERMRILDPAADATIVEEGLAAMRREYPALANLRLAQSWGGMIDSTPDAIPVISTVAKLPGLVLSAGYSAHGFGIGPGAGRLAADLATEATPVVDPTPYRYSRLVDGSGLETPGMM
;
A
#
# COMPACT_ATOMS: atom_id res chain seq x y z
N TYR A 1 -20.40 -11.42 7.08
CA TYR A 1 -19.30 -10.85 7.89
C TYR A 1 -18.06 -10.80 7.04
N THR A 2 -17.32 -9.69 7.07
CA THR A 2 -15.98 -9.60 6.46
C THR A 2 -14.96 -9.72 7.57
N VAL A 3 -13.99 -10.61 7.40
CA VAL A 3 -12.99 -10.93 8.41
C VAL A 3 -11.61 -10.79 7.77
N SER A 4 -10.69 -10.17 8.50
CA SER A 4 -9.28 -10.14 8.14
C SER A 4 -8.44 -10.40 9.39
N VAL A 5 -7.26 -10.97 9.19
CA VAL A 5 -6.27 -11.13 10.25
C VAL A 5 -5.39 -9.90 10.25
N SER A 6 -5.38 -9.16 11.35
CA SER A 6 -4.54 -7.96 11.49
C SER A 6 -3.07 -8.31 11.73
N GLY A 7 -2.18 -7.40 11.36
CA GLY A 7 -0.76 -7.44 11.72
C GLY A 7 0.09 -8.45 10.96
N ARG A 8 -0.50 -9.34 10.15
CA ARG A 8 0.23 -10.26 9.27
C ARG A 8 0.62 -9.57 7.97
N GLY A 9 1.82 -9.85 7.48
CA GLY A 9 2.26 -9.42 6.16
C GLY A 9 3.05 -10.51 5.45
N ARG A 10 3.01 -10.45 4.12
CA ARG A 10 3.89 -11.24 3.25
C ARG A 10 4.86 -10.29 2.57
N LEU A 11 6.15 -10.56 2.67
CA LEU A 11 7.19 -9.84 1.94
C LEU A 11 7.62 -10.70 0.76
N GLU A 12 7.42 -10.18 -0.44
CA GLU A 12 7.89 -10.74 -1.70
C GLU A 12 8.98 -9.82 -2.26
N PRO A 13 10.27 -10.18 -2.13
CA PRO A 13 11.34 -9.36 -2.68
C PRO A 13 11.21 -9.25 -4.21
N GLY A 14 11.20 -8.01 -4.70
CA GLY A 14 11.22 -7.67 -6.12
C GLY A 14 12.24 -6.58 -6.42
N ALA A 15 12.35 -6.17 -7.68
CA ALA A 15 13.37 -5.22 -8.08
C ALA A 15 13.19 -3.85 -7.43
N GLN A 16 11.97 -3.32 -7.45
CA GLN A 16 11.66 -2.05 -6.79
C GLN A 16 11.75 -2.17 -5.26
N GLY A 17 11.28 -3.29 -4.69
CA GLY A 17 11.45 -3.58 -3.26
C GLY A 17 12.91 -3.53 -2.79
N LEU A 18 13.84 -4.08 -3.58
CA LEU A 18 15.29 -3.96 -3.28
C LEU A 18 15.82 -2.55 -3.48
N ARG A 19 15.39 -1.87 -4.55
CA ARG A 19 15.78 -0.47 -4.85
C ARG A 19 15.43 0.48 -3.71
N TYR A 20 14.27 0.29 -3.08
CA TYR A 20 13.77 1.14 -2.00
C TYR A 20 13.93 0.53 -0.59
N ALA A 21 14.67 -0.58 -0.45
CA ALA A 21 14.79 -1.31 0.81
C ALA A 21 15.29 -0.44 1.98
N ARG A 22 16.17 0.54 1.71
CA ARG A 22 16.75 1.41 2.75
C ARG A 22 15.69 2.29 3.40
N GLN A 23 14.75 2.82 2.62
CA GLN A 23 13.67 3.67 3.11
C GLN A 23 12.70 2.87 3.98
N PHE A 24 12.41 1.62 3.62
CA PHE A 24 11.48 0.75 4.34
C PHE A 24 12.12 -0.08 5.47
N TYR A 25 13.44 0.00 5.66
CA TYR A 25 14.14 -0.79 6.68
C TYR A 25 13.62 -0.58 8.11
N PRO A 26 13.30 0.65 8.58
CA PRO A 26 12.70 0.83 9.90
C PRO A 26 11.37 0.09 10.06
N THR A 27 10.49 0.16 9.06
CA THR A 27 9.20 -0.55 9.01
C THR A 27 9.37 -2.05 8.98
N PHE A 28 10.31 -2.55 8.18
CA PHE A 28 10.67 -3.97 8.17
C PHE A 28 11.15 -4.42 9.55
N LYS A 29 12.06 -3.66 10.17
CA LYS A 29 12.63 -3.99 11.48
C LYS A 29 11.55 -4.08 12.56
N SER A 30 10.57 -3.19 12.57
CA SER A 30 9.47 -3.21 13.55
C SER A 30 8.49 -4.37 13.30
N ARG A 31 8.23 -4.73 12.03
CA ARG A 31 7.22 -5.74 11.67
C ARG A 31 7.77 -7.15 11.43
N ARG A 32 9.09 -7.36 11.40
CA ARG A 32 9.74 -8.62 11.01
C ARG A 32 9.17 -9.89 11.65
N LYS A 33 8.67 -9.83 12.89
CA LYS A 33 8.10 -11.00 13.60
C LYS A 33 6.77 -11.46 13.00
N ASN A 34 6.05 -10.57 12.33
CA ASN A 34 4.74 -10.84 11.73
C ASN A 34 4.81 -10.93 10.20
N LEU A 35 6.02 -10.89 9.62
CA LEU A 35 6.24 -11.02 8.20
C LEU A 35 6.61 -12.46 7.84
N THR A 36 5.95 -12.98 6.80
CA THR A 36 6.38 -14.20 6.10
C THR A 36 7.15 -13.80 4.85
N LEU A 37 8.24 -14.52 4.56
CA LEU A 37 9.00 -14.32 3.33
C LEU A 37 8.48 -15.29 2.27
N ASN A 38 8.11 -14.76 1.11
CA ASN A 38 7.87 -15.59 -0.07
C ASN A 38 8.92 -15.24 -1.12
N LEU A 39 9.86 -16.17 -1.33
CA LEU A 39 10.96 -15.98 -2.27
C LEU A 39 10.53 -16.51 -3.62
N GLY A 40 10.35 -15.60 -4.57
CA GLY A 40 10.04 -15.92 -5.96
C GLY A 40 10.82 -15.02 -6.90
N LEU A 41 11.07 -15.51 -8.12
CA LEU A 41 11.69 -14.71 -9.18
C LEU A 41 10.67 -13.88 -9.97
N SER A 42 9.38 -14.21 -9.87
CA SER A 42 8.32 -13.51 -10.62
C SER A 42 8.29 -11.99 -10.40
N PRO A 43 8.40 -11.46 -9.17
CA PRO A 43 8.38 -10.01 -8.93
C PRO A 43 9.57 -9.25 -9.55
N PHE A 44 10.62 -9.94 -9.99
CA PHE A 44 11.74 -9.32 -10.69
C PHE A 44 11.47 -9.08 -12.18
N PHE A 45 10.52 -9.82 -12.76
CA PHE A 45 10.27 -9.83 -14.20
C PHE A 45 8.83 -9.44 -14.56
N ASN A 46 7.88 -9.54 -13.62
CA ASN A 46 6.46 -9.33 -13.86
C ASN A 46 5.87 -8.20 -13.01
N GLY A 47 4.91 -7.50 -13.59
CA GLY A 47 4.16 -6.43 -12.92
C GLY A 47 4.94 -5.13 -12.74
N PRO A 48 4.37 -4.17 -12.00
CA PRO A 48 4.99 -2.86 -11.79
C PRO A 48 6.26 -2.90 -10.92
N GLU A 49 6.48 -4.00 -10.20
CA GLU A 49 7.65 -4.21 -9.33
C GLU A 49 8.89 -4.74 -10.09
N ALA A 50 8.74 -5.09 -11.36
CA ALA A 50 9.79 -5.69 -12.19
C ALA A 50 10.96 -4.73 -12.48
N MET A 51 12.13 -5.30 -12.80
CA MET A 51 13.26 -4.52 -13.32
C MET A 51 12.92 -3.94 -14.69
N GLY A 52 13.21 -2.65 -14.88
CA GLY A 52 13.10 -1.98 -16.16
C GLY A 52 12.82 -0.49 -16.05
N GLY A 53 12.69 0.15 -17.20
CA GLY A 53 12.16 1.50 -17.34
C GLY A 53 11.05 1.50 -18.39
N TRP A 54 10.19 2.51 -18.34
CA TRP A 54 9.14 2.74 -19.33
C TRP A 54 9.30 4.13 -19.94
N ALA A 55 8.71 4.33 -21.11
CA ALA A 55 8.64 5.61 -21.79
C ALA A 55 7.18 5.91 -22.12
N PHE A 56 6.81 7.18 -22.25
CA PHE A 56 5.41 7.60 -22.45
C PHE A 56 4.82 7.16 -23.80
N ASP A 57 5.67 6.81 -24.77
CA ASP A 57 5.32 6.40 -26.12
C ASP A 57 5.29 4.88 -26.30
N ARG A 58 5.44 4.11 -25.23
CA ARG A 58 5.42 2.64 -25.24
C ARG A 58 4.51 2.10 -24.15
N GLU A 59 3.99 0.90 -24.39
CA GLU A 59 3.20 0.19 -23.39
C GLU A 59 4.00 0.00 -22.09
N SER A 60 3.45 0.53 -21.00
CA SER A 60 4.03 0.48 -19.67
C SER A 60 3.64 -0.82 -18.92
N PRO A 61 4.39 -1.20 -17.87
CA PRO A 61 3.99 -2.30 -17.00
C PRO A 61 2.57 -2.14 -16.39
N PHE A 62 2.14 -0.90 -16.18
CA PHE A 62 0.83 -0.56 -15.64
C PHE A 62 -0.31 -0.75 -16.66
N GLU A 63 -0.01 -0.70 -17.96
CA GLU A 63 -0.99 -1.01 -19.02
C GLU A 63 -1.12 -2.52 -19.21
N ARG A 64 -0.01 -3.25 -19.16
CA ARG A 64 -0.01 -4.73 -19.18
C ARG A 64 -0.71 -5.32 -17.94
N MET A 65 -0.61 -4.64 -16.81
CA MET A 65 -1.20 -5.04 -15.54
C MET A 65 -1.93 -3.87 -14.90
N ARG A 66 -3.14 -3.58 -15.42
CA ARG A 66 -3.98 -2.48 -14.93
C ARG A 66 -4.58 -2.74 -13.55
N ILE A 67 -4.86 -4.01 -13.24
CA ILE A 67 -5.44 -4.44 -11.98
C ILE A 67 -4.49 -5.48 -11.38
N LEU A 68 -3.91 -5.14 -10.24
CA LEU A 68 -3.16 -6.05 -9.40
C LEU A 68 -4.16 -6.84 -8.54
N ASP A 69 -4.62 -7.98 -9.05
CA ASP A 69 -5.61 -8.87 -8.41
C ASP A 69 -4.94 -10.19 -7.97
N PRO A 70 -4.23 -10.21 -6.83
CA PRO A 70 -3.63 -11.44 -6.33
C PRO A 70 -4.69 -12.37 -5.73
N ALA A 71 -4.44 -13.67 -5.83
CA ALA A 71 -5.26 -14.66 -5.13
C ALA A 71 -5.21 -14.46 -3.61
N ALA A 72 -6.32 -14.78 -2.93
CA ALA A 72 -6.36 -14.80 -1.47
C ALA A 72 -5.38 -15.84 -0.90
N ASP A 73 -4.74 -15.51 0.22
CA ASP A 73 -3.93 -16.47 0.97
C ASP A 73 -4.84 -17.39 1.79
N ALA A 74 -4.99 -18.64 1.36
CA ALA A 74 -5.82 -19.63 2.03
C ALA A 74 -5.41 -19.86 3.50
N THR A 75 -4.12 -19.74 3.83
CA THR A 75 -3.63 -19.90 5.21
C THR A 75 -4.16 -18.79 6.10
N ILE A 76 -4.08 -17.54 5.64
CA ILE A 76 -4.58 -16.37 6.38
C ILE A 76 -6.12 -16.43 6.51
N VAL A 77 -6.82 -16.89 5.47
CA VAL A 77 -8.27 -17.07 5.50
C VAL A 77 -8.67 -18.09 6.57
N GLU A 78 -8.03 -19.26 6.60
CA GLU A 78 -8.31 -20.29 7.60
C GLU A 78 -7.93 -19.85 9.02
N GLU A 79 -6.81 -19.14 9.20
CA GLU A 79 -6.45 -18.52 10.49
C GLU A 79 -7.55 -17.56 10.98
N GLY A 80 -8.07 -16.70 10.10
CA GLY A 80 -9.15 -15.77 10.41
C GLY A 80 -10.45 -16.46 10.79
N LEU A 81 -10.84 -17.51 10.04
CA LEU A 81 -12.02 -18.32 10.35
C LEU A 81 -11.87 -19.03 11.70
N ALA A 82 -10.72 -19.64 11.97
CA ALA A 82 -10.44 -20.30 13.24
C ALA A 82 -10.49 -19.32 14.41
N ALA A 83 -9.91 -18.12 14.26
CA ALA A 83 -9.98 -17.08 15.28
C ALA A 83 -11.41 -16.62 15.54
N MET A 84 -12.21 -16.41 14.48
CA MET A 84 -13.59 -15.99 14.61
C MET A 84 -14.47 -17.05 15.31
N ARG A 85 -14.30 -18.33 14.98
CA ARG A 85 -15.04 -19.43 15.63
C ARG A 85 -14.68 -19.57 17.11
N ARG A 86 -13.41 -19.34 17.46
CA ARG A 86 -12.93 -19.37 18.84
C ARG A 86 -13.50 -18.20 19.66
N GLU A 87 -13.47 -17.00 19.10
CA GLU A 87 -13.92 -15.78 19.78
C GLU A 87 -15.45 -15.70 19.88
N TYR A 88 -16.15 -16.19 18.84
CA TYR A 88 -17.59 -16.16 18.74
C TYR A 88 -18.14 -17.58 18.51
N PRO A 89 -18.32 -18.39 19.58
CA PRO A 89 -18.82 -19.77 19.47
C PRO A 89 -20.17 -19.89 18.75
N ALA A 90 -21.03 -18.88 18.84
CA ALA A 90 -22.30 -18.82 18.10
C ALA A 90 -22.12 -18.86 16.57
N LEU A 91 -20.91 -18.56 16.09
CA LEU A 91 -20.52 -18.52 14.69
C LEU A 91 -19.67 -19.75 14.28
N ALA A 92 -19.63 -20.81 15.10
CA ALA A 92 -18.82 -22.02 14.85
C ALA A 92 -19.08 -22.65 13.47
N ASN A 93 -20.34 -22.63 13.01
CA ASN A 93 -20.78 -23.27 11.77
C ASN A 93 -20.68 -22.36 10.53
N LEU A 94 -20.00 -21.21 10.62
CA LEU A 94 -19.78 -20.33 9.47
C LEU A 94 -19.01 -21.07 8.36
N ARG A 95 -19.46 -20.83 7.13
CA ARG A 95 -18.81 -21.30 5.90
C ARG A 95 -18.22 -20.12 5.14
N LEU A 96 -17.08 -20.33 4.51
CA LEU A 96 -16.49 -19.36 3.59
C LEU A 96 -17.41 -19.21 2.37
N ALA A 97 -17.93 -18.01 2.16
CA ALA A 97 -18.71 -17.70 0.96
C ALA A 97 -17.80 -17.21 -0.18
N GLN A 98 -16.81 -16.39 0.14
CA GLN A 98 -15.86 -15.82 -0.82
C GLN A 98 -14.58 -15.39 -0.09
N SER A 99 -13.44 -15.46 -0.78
CA SER A 99 -12.16 -14.87 -0.39
C SER A 99 -11.59 -14.07 -1.56
N TRP A 100 -10.81 -13.03 -1.25
CA TRP A 100 -10.12 -12.20 -2.25
C TRP A 100 -8.78 -11.71 -1.69
N GLY A 101 -7.88 -11.32 -2.59
CA GLY A 101 -6.65 -10.62 -2.27
C GLY A 101 -6.69 -9.19 -2.80
N GLY A 102 -5.71 -8.39 -2.39
CA GLY A 102 -5.53 -7.04 -2.88
C GLY A 102 -4.14 -6.53 -2.55
N MET A 103 -3.61 -5.66 -3.41
CA MET A 103 -2.33 -5.00 -3.17
C MET A 103 -2.55 -3.62 -2.56
N ILE A 104 -1.69 -3.27 -1.61
CA ILE A 104 -1.69 -1.97 -0.94
C ILE A 104 -0.37 -1.27 -1.25
N ASP A 105 -0.44 -0.07 -1.78
CA ASP A 105 0.70 0.82 -1.87
C ASP A 105 0.98 1.42 -0.49
N SER A 106 2.24 1.35 -0.07
CA SER A 106 2.65 1.83 1.25
C SER A 106 3.79 2.84 1.12
N THR A 107 3.76 3.88 1.93
CA THR A 107 4.91 4.77 2.13
C THR A 107 5.74 4.28 3.33
N PRO A 108 7.01 4.68 3.44
CA PRO A 108 7.86 4.31 4.58
C PRO A 108 7.28 4.72 5.94
N ASP A 109 6.57 5.84 6.00
CA ASP A 109 5.98 6.45 7.20
C ASP A 109 4.50 6.11 7.41
N ALA A 110 3.88 5.36 6.49
CA ALA A 110 2.45 5.07 6.43
C ALA A 110 1.52 6.30 6.25
N ILE A 111 2.08 7.47 5.91
CA ILE A 111 1.33 8.70 5.62
C ILE A 111 1.12 8.80 4.11
N PRO A 112 -0.08 9.11 3.58
CA PRO A 112 -0.30 9.24 2.14
C PRO A 112 0.48 10.43 1.54
N VAL A 113 0.70 10.38 0.23
CA VAL A 113 1.19 11.54 -0.54
C VAL A 113 0.00 12.16 -1.26
N ILE A 114 -0.31 13.40 -0.91
CA ILE A 114 -1.36 14.22 -1.54
C ILE A 114 -0.75 15.58 -1.82
N SER A 115 -0.15 15.74 -2.99
CA SER A 115 0.66 16.93 -3.28
C SER A 115 0.88 17.17 -4.77
N THR A 116 1.20 18.42 -5.13
CA THR A 116 1.85 18.73 -6.41
C THR A 116 3.28 18.19 -6.43
N VAL A 117 3.84 18.01 -7.62
CA VAL A 117 5.23 17.56 -7.80
C VAL A 117 6.04 18.63 -8.54
N ALA A 118 6.93 19.34 -7.84
CA ALA A 118 7.65 20.49 -8.40
C ALA A 118 8.47 20.17 -9.67
N LYS A 119 8.99 18.95 -9.79
CA LYS A 119 9.73 18.50 -10.99
C LYS A 119 8.83 18.19 -12.19
N LEU A 120 7.52 18.10 -11.99
CA LEU A 120 6.51 17.77 -12.99
C LEU A 120 5.32 18.73 -12.84
N PRO A 121 5.44 19.99 -13.31
CA PRO A 121 4.37 20.98 -13.21
C PRO A 121 3.05 20.45 -13.80
N GLY A 122 1.94 20.69 -13.09
CA GLY A 122 0.61 20.18 -13.46
C GLY A 122 0.29 18.78 -12.95
N LEU A 123 1.25 18.03 -12.40
CA LEU A 123 0.97 16.75 -11.74
C LEU A 123 0.55 16.95 -10.28
N VAL A 124 -0.64 16.44 -9.95
CA VAL A 124 -1.10 16.23 -8.57
C VAL A 124 -1.10 14.73 -8.29
N LEU A 125 -0.37 14.32 -7.25
CA LEU A 125 -0.28 12.95 -6.80
C LEU A 125 -1.22 12.74 -5.60
N SER A 126 -1.94 11.62 -5.59
CA SER A 126 -2.78 11.17 -4.47
C SER A 126 -2.66 9.65 -4.35
N ALA A 127 -1.68 9.18 -3.58
CA ALA A 127 -1.29 7.77 -3.51
C ALA A 127 -0.59 7.42 -2.17
N GLY A 128 -0.25 6.14 -1.97
CA GLY A 128 0.52 5.67 -0.82
C GLY A 128 -0.32 5.55 0.45
N TYR A 129 -1.59 5.17 0.32
CA TYR A 129 -2.55 5.22 1.41
C TYR A 129 -2.34 4.20 2.53
N SER A 130 -1.42 3.25 2.35
CA SER A 130 -0.94 2.37 3.43
C SER A 130 -2.09 1.67 4.19
N ALA A 131 -3.08 1.17 3.43
CA ALA A 131 -4.30 0.48 3.88
C ALA A 131 -5.37 1.34 4.59
N HIS A 132 -5.21 2.66 4.70
CA HIS A 132 -6.20 3.55 5.34
C HIS A 132 -7.03 4.39 4.37
N GLY A 133 -6.81 4.20 3.06
CA GLY A 133 -7.39 5.02 1.99
C GLY A 133 -8.91 5.00 1.93
N PHE A 134 -9.56 3.90 2.32
CA PHE A 134 -11.02 3.79 2.26
C PHE A 134 -11.71 4.81 3.17
N GLY A 135 -11.27 4.90 4.43
CA GLY A 135 -11.89 5.80 5.41
C GLY A 135 -11.63 7.26 5.11
N ILE A 136 -10.42 7.60 4.65
CA ILE A 136 -10.03 8.99 4.39
C ILE A 136 -10.29 9.46 2.96
N GLY A 137 -10.76 8.57 2.08
CA GLY A 137 -10.93 8.80 0.65
C GLY A 137 -11.66 10.09 0.28
N PRO A 138 -12.82 10.43 0.90
CA PRO A 138 -13.52 11.67 0.61
C PRO A 138 -12.69 12.93 0.91
N GLY A 139 -12.00 12.96 2.06
CA GLY A 139 -11.15 14.09 2.45
C GLY A 139 -9.89 14.18 1.59
N ALA A 140 -9.27 13.04 1.28
CA ALA A 140 -8.11 12.99 0.42
C ALA A 140 -8.42 13.43 -1.02
N GLY A 141 -9.55 12.98 -1.57
CA GLY A 141 -10.04 13.42 -2.88
C GLY A 141 -10.35 14.90 -2.90
N ARG A 142 -10.94 15.45 -1.82
CA ARG A 142 -11.18 16.89 -1.71
C ARG A 142 -9.87 17.69 -1.69
N LEU A 143 -8.89 17.27 -0.89
CA LEU A 143 -7.58 17.91 -0.84
C LEU A 143 -6.88 17.87 -2.20
N ALA A 144 -6.90 16.72 -2.87
CA ALA A 144 -6.32 16.58 -4.21
C ALA A 144 -7.00 17.51 -5.23
N ALA A 145 -8.33 17.65 -5.17
CA ALA A 145 -9.07 18.58 -6.02
C ALA A 145 -8.70 20.05 -5.73
N ASP A 146 -8.65 20.45 -4.45
CA ASP A 146 -8.27 21.82 -4.07
C ASP A 146 -6.86 22.16 -4.59
N LEU A 147 -5.90 21.22 -4.47
CA LEU A 147 -4.55 21.38 -5.00
C LEU A 147 -4.50 21.45 -6.53
N ALA A 148 -5.34 20.67 -7.22
CA ALA A 148 -5.39 20.66 -8.69
C ALA A 148 -6.00 21.94 -9.27
N THR A 149 -6.90 22.60 -8.54
CA THR A 149 -7.57 23.84 -8.97
C THR A 149 -6.97 25.09 -8.35
N GLU A 150 -5.85 24.98 -7.62
CA GLU A 150 -5.22 26.08 -6.88
C GLU A 150 -6.18 26.78 -5.88
N ALA A 151 -7.14 26.03 -5.35
CA ALA A 151 -8.05 26.51 -4.32
C ALA A 151 -7.39 26.47 -2.93
N THR A 152 -8.00 27.13 -1.94
CA THR A 152 -7.57 26.99 -0.54
C THR A 152 -7.75 25.53 -0.10
N PRO A 153 -6.68 24.85 0.35
CA PRO A 153 -6.76 23.47 0.80
C PRO A 153 -7.74 23.29 1.98
N VAL A 154 -8.57 22.26 1.92
CA VAL A 154 -9.49 21.88 3.02
C VAL A 154 -8.75 21.59 4.35
N VAL A 155 -7.50 21.17 4.29
CA VAL A 155 -6.59 20.93 5.43
C VAL A 155 -5.16 21.30 5.04
N ASP A 156 -4.27 21.49 6.02
CA ASP A 156 -2.84 21.73 5.75
C ASP A 156 -2.22 20.58 4.94
N PRO A 157 -1.71 20.83 3.72
CA PRO A 157 -1.12 19.80 2.87
C PRO A 157 0.31 19.42 3.26
N THR A 158 0.96 20.18 4.14
CA THR A 158 2.40 20.04 4.46
C THR A 158 2.81 18.62 4.89
N PRO A 159 2.04 17.89 5.74
CA PRO A 159 2.38 16.52 6.12
C PRO A 159 2.36 15.53 4.93
N TYR A 160 1.60 15.82 3.88
CA TYR A 160 1.36 14.94 2.75
C TYR A 160 2.26 15.22 1.53
N ARG A 161 3.19 16.17 1.65
CA ARG A 161 4.08 16.60 0.56
C ARG A 161 4.97 15.47 0.02
N TYR A 162 5.07 15.33 -1.30
CA TYR A 162 5.95 14.38 -1.97
C TYR A 162 7.43 14.53 -1.60
N SER A 163 7.91 15.77 -1.38
CA SER A 163 9.32 16.05 -1.12
C SER A 163 9.88 15.30 0.09
N ARG A 164 9.05 14.99 1.09
CA ARG A 164 9.45 14.22 2.28
C ARG A 164 10.01 12.83 1.95
N LEU A 165 9.51 12.22 0.87
CA LEU A 165 9.99 10.91 0.40
C LEU A 165 11.33 11.02 -0.35
N VAL A 166 11.69 12.23 -0.79
CA VAL A 166 12.90 12.51 -1.58
C VAL A 166 14.03 12.97 -0.67
N ASP A 167 13.75 13.92 0.22
CA ASP A 167 14.73 14.51 1.14
C ASP A 167 14.81 13.80 2.50
N GLY A 168 13.84 12.93 2.80
CA GLY A 168 13.76 12.17 4.05
C GLY A 168 13.24 12.99 5.26
N SER A 169 12.82 14.23 5.05
CA SER A 169 12.38 15.14 6.12
C SER A 169 11.05 14.68 6.75
N GLY A 170 11.00 14.53 8.07
CA GLY A 170 9.76 14.15 8.75
C GLY A 170 9.29 12.72 8.45
N LEU A 171 10.17 11.86 7.91
CA LEU A 171 9.96 10.41 7.94
C LEU A 171 10.18 9.94 9.38
N GLU A 172 9.16 10.12 10.21
CA GLU A 172 9.18 9.57 11.57
C GLU A 172 9.15 8.04 11.52
N THR A 173 9.49 7.41 12.66
CA THR A 173 9.36 5.96 12.77
C THR A 173 7.88 5.60 12.54
N PRO A 174 7.56 4.58 11.73
CA PRO A 174 6.17 4.24 11.42
C PRO A 174 5.36 4.12 12.72
N GLY A 175 4.22 4.81 12.78
CA GLY A 175 3.27 4.62 13.87
C GLY A 175 2.95 3.13 14.03
N MET A 176 2.92 2.66 15.28
CA MET A 176 2.49 1.28 15.55
C MET A 176 1.01 1.16 15.13
N MET A 177 0.75 0.30 14.16
CA MET A 177 -0.57 -0.33 14.03
C MET A 177 -0.63 -1.51 14.98
#